data_AF-A0A5E4IE18-F1
#
_entry.id   AF-A0A5E4IE18-F1
#
_cell.length_a   1.000
_cell.length_b   1.000
_cell.length_c   1.000
_cell.angle_alpha   90.00
_cell.angle_beta   90.00
_cell.angle_gamma   90.00
#
_symmetry.space_group_name_H-M   'P 1'
#
loop_
_entity.id
_entity.type
_entity.pdbx_description
1 polymer ?
#
loop_
_entity_poly.entity_id
_entity_poly.type
_entity_poly.pdbx_seq_one_letter_code
_entity_poly.pdbx_strand_id
1 'polypeptide(L)'
;MSLIRVIKPGIQWLGAIDWDRKLFDALIPLLNGTIYNSYLIKGSEKTALVDAVDTSMLDVLLGNLKALDIGKIDYIISQHAEQDHSGSIKKLAELYPDAKIVASGKCKELLVAFSLVSEDRVMDVKDGQKLSLATRHWSSSKLLEFTGRTPCLPT
;
A
#
# COMPACT_ATOMS: atom_id res chain seq x y z
N MET A 1 -9.28 -17.82 -5.56
CA MET A 1 -8.29 -18.49 -4.68
C MET A 1 -7.42 -17.40 -4.10
N SER A 2 -7.34 -17.25 -2.77
CA SER A 2 -6.52 -16.19 -2.16
C SER A 2 -5.04 -16.44 -2.41
N LEU A 3 -4.32 -15.42 -2.90
CA LEU A 3 -2.90 -15.48 -3.24
C LEU A 3 -2.10 -14.79 -2.12
N ILE A 4 -1.96 -15.47 -0.99
CA ILE A 4 -1.25 -14.94 0.19
C ILE A 4 0.08 -15.66 0.32
N ARG A 5 1.17 -14.91 0.45
CA ARG A 5 2.50 -15.48 0.71
C ARG A 5 3.10 -14.90 1.98
N VAL A 6 3.50 -15.75 2.91
CA VAL A 6 4.27 -15.32 4.08
C VAL A 6 5.69 -15.03 3.64
N ILE A 7 6.12 -13.78 3.76
CA ILE A 7 7.49 -13.36 3.45
C ILE A 7 8.36 -13.56 4.69
N LYS A 8 7.86 -13.11 5.85
CA LYS A 8 8.46 -13.26 7.18
C LYS A 8 7.34 -13.28 8.24
N PRO A 9 7.62 -13.68 9.50
CA PRO A 9 6.63 -13.58 10.57
C PRO A 9 5.98 -12.18 10.66
N GLY A 10 4.66 -12.13 10.48
CA GLY A 10 3.85 -10.91 10.45
C GLY A 10 4.12 -9.98 9.26
N ILE A 11 4.71 -10.49 8.17
CA ILE A 11 4.83 -9.78 6.88
C ILE A 11 4.31 -10.73 5.79
N GLN A 12 3.24 -10.32 5.14
CA GLN A 12 2.59 -11.09 4.08
C GLN A 12 2.54 -10.27 2.80
N TRP A 13 2.79 -10.91 1.68
CA TRP A 13 2.43 -10.36 0.37
C TRP A 13 0.95 -10.68 0.09
N LEU A 14 0.19 -9.65 -0.28
CA LEU A 14 -1.26 -9.68 -0.60
C LEU A 14 -1.57 -9.08 -1.97
N GLY A 15 -0.55 -8.94 -2.82
CA GLY A 15 -0.69 -8.39 -4.16
C GLY A 15 -1.59 -9.20 -5.08
N ALA A 16 -1.61 -8.80 -6.34
CA ALA A 16 -2.38 -9.43 -7.39
C ALA A 16 -1.48 -9.83 -8.57
N ILE A 17 -1.86 -10.92 -9.24
CA ILE A 17 -1.24 -11.35 -10.49
C ILE A 17 -2.24 -11.07 -11.60
N ASP A 18 -1.87 -10.24 -12.55
CA ASP A 18 -2.67 -9.86 -13.71
C ASP A 18 -2.07 -10.50 -14.96
N TRP A 19 -2.47 -11.74 -15.23
CA TRP A 19 -2.06 -12.47 -16.44
C TRP A 19 -2.65 -11.89 -17.73
N ASP A 20 -3.77 -11.17 -17.60
CA ASP A 20 -4.53 -10.65 -18.72
C ASP A 20 -4.04 -9.27 -19.17
N ARG A 21 -3.25 -8.57 -18.34
CA ARG A 21 -2.61 -7.30 -18.70
C ARG A 21 -1.78 -7.44 -19.96
N LYS A 22 -2.12 -6.66 -20.99
CA LYS A 22 -1.38 -6.62 -22.26
C LYS A 22 -0.48 -5.40 -22.43
N LEU A 23 -0.75 -4.33 -21.69
CA LEU A 23 0.01 -3.08 -21.76
C LEU A 23 0.38 -2.60 -20.35
N PHE A 24 1.65 -2.34 -20.11
CA PHE A 24 2.13 -1.59 -18.95
C PHE A 24 2.02 -0.10 -19.26
N ASP A 25 1.45 0.67 -18.33
CA ASP A 25 1.18 2.10 -18.47
C ASP A 25 0.50 2.48 -19.80
N ALA A 26 -0.40 1.60 -20.28
CA ALA A 26 -1.10 1.72 -21.57
C ALA A 26 -0.20 1.88 -22.82
N LEU A 27 1.13 1.70 -22.70
CA LEU A 27 2.11 2.00 -23.75
C LEU A 27 3.01 0.81 -24.08
N ILE A 28 3.51 0.11 -23.07
CA ILE A 28 4.55 -0.91 -23.26
C ILE A 28 3.91 -2.31 -23.31
N PRO A 29 4.06 -3.08 -24.40
CA PRO A 29 3.47 -4.40 -24.50
C PRO A 29 4.06 -5.38 -23.48
N LEU A 30 3.17 -6.16 -22.85
CA LEU A 30 3.52 -7.22 -21.91
C LEU A 30 3.19 -8.59 -22.50
N LEU A 31 4.19 -9.46 -22.55
CA LEU A 31 4.03 -10.83 -23.05
C LEU A 31 3.37 -11.77 -22.03
N ASN A 32 3.67 -11.58 -20.74
CA ASN A 32 3.33 -12.52 -19.66
C ASN A 32 2.51 -11.88 -18.53
N GLY A 33 1.81 -10.77 -18.81
CA GLY A 33 1.10 -10.04 -17.77
C GLY A 33 2.03 -9.29 -16.81
N THR A 34 1.51 -8.94 -15.64
CA THR A 34 2.26 -8.25 -14.58
C THR A 34 1.79 -8.67 -13.19
N ILE A 35 2.46 -8.17 -12.15
CA ILE A 35 2.04 -8.29 -10.77
C ILE A 35 1.95 -6.90 -10.13
N TYR A 36 0.96 -6.71 -9.27
CA TYR A 36 0.81 -5.53 -8.44
C TYR A 36 1.13 -5.93 -7.00
N ASN A 37 2.27 -5.46 -6.48
CA ASN A 37 2.76 -5.89 -5.18
C ASN A 37 2.18 -5.03 -4.06
N SER A 38 1.50 -5.67 -3.12
CA SER A 38 1.07 -5.04 -1.87
C SER A 38 1.47 -5.92 -0.68
N TYR A 39 1.87 -5.30 0.42
CA TYR A 39 2.38 -6.02 1.60
C TYR A 39 1.64 -5.62 2.86
N LEU A 40 1.18 -6.62 3.61
CA LEU A 40 0.62 -6.43 4.93
C LEU A 40 1.69 -6.65 5.98
N ILE A 41 1.85 -5.69 6.87
CA ILE A 41 2.77 -5.73 7.99
C ILE A 41 1.96 -5.66 9.28
N LYS A 42 1.91 -6.77 10.00
CA LYS A 42 1.31 -6.86 11.34
C LYS A 42 2.38 -6.54 12.38
N GLY A 43 2.22 -5.40 13.06
CA GLY A 43 2.89 -5.09 14.32
C GLY A 43 2.20 -5.77 15.50
N SER A 44 2.67 -5.47 16.71
CA SER A 44 2.02 -5.96 17.93
C SER A 44 0.67 -5.28 18.20
N GLU A 45 0.48 -4.06 17.68
CA GLU A 45 -0.72 -3.26 17.96
C GLU A 45 -1.32 -2.61 16.72
N LYS A 46 -0.49 -2.28 15.73
CA LYS A 46 -0.95 -1.64 14.50
C LYS A 46 -0.65 -2.49 13.27
N THR A 47 -1.52 -2.39 12.30
CA THR A 47 -1.40 -3.04 11.00
C THR A 47 -1.19 -2.00 9.91
N ALA A 48 -0.17 -2.21 9.07
CA ALA A 48 0.10 -1.38 7.92
C ALA A 48 -0.06 -2.18 6.63
N LEU A 49 -0.67 -1.56 5.62
CA LEU A 49 -0.68 -2.03 4.24
C LEU A 49 0.28 -1.13 3.44
N VAL A 50 1.26 -1.72 2.77
CA VAL A 50 2.24 -1.02 1.91
C VAL A 50 1.85 -1.20 0.46
N ASP A 51 1.63 -0.08 -0.21
CA ASP A 51 1.02 0.07 -1.53
C ASP A 51 -0.34 -0.63 -1.64
N ALA A 52 -1.06 -0.31 -2.71
CA ALA A 52 -2.28 -0.99 -3.08
C ALA A 52 -2.05 -1.71 -4.42
N VAL A 53 -3.09 -1.84 -5.21
CA VAL A 53 -3.05 -2.45 -6.53
C VAL A 53 -3.78 -1.58 -7.55
N ASP A 54 -3.60 -1.86 -8.83
CA ASP A 54 -4.45 -1.34 -9.90
C ASP A 54 -5.94 -1.56 -9.56
N THR A 55 -6.79 -0.60 -9.93
CA THR A 55 -8.23 -0.63 -9.64
C THR A 55 -8.91 -1.92 -10.12
N SER A 56 -8.48 -2.48 -11.25
CA SER A 56 -9.01 -3.75 -11.78
C SER A 56 -8.71 -4.97 -10.89
N MET A 57 -7.72 -4.85 -9.99
CA MET A 57 -7.27 -5.91 -9.10
C MET A 57 -7.71 -5.72 -7.65
N LEU A 58 -8.53 -4.69 -7.37
CA LEU A 58 -9.03 -4.40 -6.02
C LEU A 58 -9.68 -5.62 -5.36
N ASP A 59 -10.54 -6.36 -6.07
CA ASP A 59 -11.26 -7.50 -5.49
C ASP A 59 -10.33 -8.64 -5.06
N VAL A 60 -9.18 -8.80 -5.75
CA VAL A 60 -8.14 -9.76 -5.35
C VAL A 60 -7.52 -9.33 -4.03
N LEU A 61 -7.14 -8.06 -3.89
CA LEU A 61 -6.57 -7.51 -2.67
C LEU A 61 -7.57 -7.60 -1.50
N LEU A 62 -8.83 -7.21 -1.71
CA LEU A 62 -9.88 -7.32 -0.69
C LEU A 62 -10.16 -8.78 -0.30
N GLY A 63 -10.15 -9.70 -1.27
CA GLY A 63 -10.26 -11.13 -1.00
C GLY A 63 -9.12 -11.67 -0.14
N ASN A 64 -7.89 -11.23 -0.40
CA ASN A 64 -6.71 -11.57 0.40
C ASN A 64 -6.78 -11.01 1.82
N LEU A 65 -7.19 -9.75 1.98
CA LEU A 65 -7.41 -9.11 3.29
C LEU A 65 -8.49 -9.85 4.10
N LYS A 66 -9.61 -10.20 3.45
CA LYS A 66 -10.69 -10.96 4.07
C LYS A 66 -10.24 -12.36 4.50
N ALA A 67 -9.48 -13.06 3.67
CA ALA A 67 -8.96 -14.40 3.99
C ALA A 67 -7.98 -14.40 5.18
N LEU A 68 -7.33 -13.26 5.47
CA LEU A 68 -6.49 -13.05 6.66
C LEU A 68 -7.22 -12.44 7.86
N ASP A 69 -8.56 -12.29 7.77
CA ASP A 69 -9.42 -11.69 8.78
C ASP A 69 -8.96 -10.27 9.20
N ILE A 70 -8.60 -9.45 8.20
CA ILE A 70 -8.15 -8.07 8.44
C ILE A 70 -9.34 -7.13 8.53
N GLY A 71 -9.87 -7.00 9.75
CA GLY A 71 -10.94 -6.05 10.08
C GLY A 71 -10.48 -4.60 10.28
N LYS A 72 -9.18 -4.37 10.49
CA LYS A 72 -8.61 -3.03 10.75
C LYS A 72 -7.26 -2.85 10.07
N ILE A 73 -7.06 -1.68 9.48
CA ILE A 73 -5.78 -1.19 8.98
C ILE A 73 -5.55 0.18 9.62
N ASP A 74 -4.41 0.38 10.28
CA ASP A 74 -4.06 1.65 10.92
C ASP A 74 -3.37 2.59 9.93
N TYR A 75 -2.57 2.01 9.03
CA TYR A 75 -1.82 2.75 8.03
C TYR A 75 -1.95 2.13 6.64
N ILE A 76 -2.28 2.95 5.65
CA ILE A 76 -2.12 2.62 4.24
C ILE A 76 -0.97 3.47 3.73
N ILE A 77 0.17 2.84 3.46
CA ILE A 77 1.40 3.50 3.05
C ILE A 77 1.44 3.52 1.54
N SER A 78 1.42 4.71 0.94
CA SER A 78 1.60 4.90 -0.50
C SER A 78 3.05 5.28 -0.76
N GLN A 79 3.81 4.38 -1.37
CA GLN A 79 5.18 4.66 -1.80
C GLN A 79 5.19 5.40 -3.13
N HIS A 80 4.27 5.05 -4.02
CA HIS A 80 4.07 5.63 -5.35
C HIS A 80 2.64 6.14 -5.52
N ALA A 81 2.45 7.10 -6.42
CA ALA A 81 1.15 7.65 -6.79
C ALA A 81 0.70 7.22 -8.20
N GLU A 82 1.51 6.42 -8.89
CA GLU A 82 1.14 5.78 -10.17
C GLU A 82 -0.05 4.84 -9.96
N GLN A 83 -0.93 4.70 -10.96
CA GLN A 83 -2.24 4.08 -10.79
C GLN A 83 -2.17 2.57 -10.52
N ASP A 84 -1.13 1.90 -10.97
CA ASP A 84 -0.86 0.49 -10.70
C ASP A 84 -0.52 0.19 -9.23
N HIS A 85 -0.09 1.20 -8.48
CA HIS A 85 0.17 1.13 -7.04
C HIS A 85 -0.92 1.80 -6.20
N SER A 86 -1.50 2.89 -6.71
CA SER A 86 -2.38 3.77 -5.95
C SER A 86 -3.86 3.71 -6.36
N GLY A 87 -4.18 3.04 -7.47
CA GLY A 87 -5.52 3.08 -8.09
C GLY A 87 -6.64 2.64 -7.14
N SER A 88 -6.36 1.66 -6.28
CA SER A 88 -7.30 1.19 -5.26
C SER A 88 -7.26 1.93 -3.91
N ILE A 89 -6.35 2.89 -3.70
CA ILE A 89 -6.20 3.61 -2.42
C ILE A 89 -7.48 4.34 -2.04
N LYS A 90 -8.15 5.01 -2.98
CA LYS A 90 -9.43 5.69 -2.71
C LYS A 90 -10.44 4.74 -2.07
N LYS A 91 -10.59 3.56 -2.67
CA LYS A 91 -11.57 2.58 -2.19
C LYS A 91 -11.16 1.97 -0.85
N LEU A 92 -9.86 1.71 -0.64
CA LEU A 92 -9.35 1.27 0.65
C LEU A 92 -9.56 2.34 1.74
N ALA A 93 -9.37 3.62 1.43
CA ALA A 93 -9.58 4.72 2.37
C ALA A 93 -11.05 4.89 2.78
N GLU A 94 -11.99 4.57 1.88
CA GLU A 94 -13.44 4.50 2.17
C GLU A 94 -13.78 3.30 3.07
N LEU A 95 -13.20 2.13 2.78
CA LEU A 95 -13.47 0.88 3.52
C LEU A 95 -12.81 0.87 4.91
N TYR A 96 -11.68 1.53 5.05
CA TYR A 96 -10.93 1.68 6.30
C TYR A 96 -10.87 3.16 6.70
N PRO A 97 -12.00 3.75 7.15
CA PRO A 97 -12.09 5.18 7.44
C PRO A 97 -11.19 5.62 8.59
N ASP A 98 -10.76 4.72 9.48
CA ASP A 98 -9.83 5.05 10.56
C ASP A 98 -8.35 4.97 10.14
N ALA A 99 -8.06 4.39 8.96
CA ALA A 99 -6.70 4.30 8.46
C ALA A 99 -6.14 5.68 8.11
N LYS A 100 -4.90 5.94 8.51
CA LYS A 100 -4.13 7.09 8.03
C LYS A 100 -3.41 6.72 6.74
N ILE A 101 -3.54 7.56 5.73
CA ILE A 101 -2.74 7.41 4.51
C ILE A 101 -1.37 8.00 4.80
N VAL A 102 -0.31 7.26 4.56
CA VAL A 102 1.06 7.70 4.86
C VAL A 102 1.81 7.79 3.54
N ALA A 103 2.35 8.97 3.23
CA ALA A 103 3.01 9.21 1.96
C ALA A 103 4.06 10.30 2.12
N SER A 104 5.10 10.32 1.27
CA SER A 104 6.04 11.45 1.23
C SER A 104 5.37 12.70 0.67
N GLY A 105 5.91 13.88 0.94
CA GLY A 105 5.32 15.16 0.51
C GLY A 105 4.94 15.21 -0.97
N LYS A 106 5.82 14.75 -1.86
CA LYS A 106 5.51 14.73 -3.30
C LYS A 106 4.38 13.75 -3.64
N CYS A 107 4.38 12.59 -2.99
CA CYS A 107 3.34 11.59 -3.18
C CYS A 107 1.99 12.08 -2.66
N LYS A 108 1.98 12.75 -1.50
CA LYS A 108 0.81 13.41 -0.95
C LYS A 108 0.22 14.40 -1.95
N GLU A 109 1.04 15.28 -2.55
CA GLU A 109 0.58 16.21 -3.60
C GLU A 109 -0.12 15.47 -4.75
N LEU A 110 0.48 14.40 -5.27
CA LEU A 110 -0.07 13.63 -6.38
C LEU A 110 -1.37 12.90 -6.02
N LEU A 111 -1.41 12.24 -4.85
CA LEU A 111 -2.61 11.54 -4.38
C LEU A 111 -3.82 12.50 -4.22
N VAL A 112 -3.57 13.72 -3.75
CA VAL A 112 -4.59 14.77 -3.64
C VAL A 112 -4.97 15.31 -5.03
N ALA A 113 -3.99 15.59 -5.90
CA ALA A 113 -4.24 16.07 -7.26
C ALA A 113 -5.06 15.07 -8.09
N PHE A 114 -4.82 13.77 -7.91
CA PHE A 114 -5.58 12.69 -8.56
C PHE A 114 -6.92 12.39 -7.88
N SER A 115 -7.32 13.18 -6.86
CA SER A 115 -8.57 13.02 -6.12
C SER A 115 -8.77 11.61 -5.53
N LEU A 116 -7.65 10.95 -5.16
CA LEU A 116 -7.67 9.64 -4.53
C LEU A 116 -8.02 9.77 -3.05
N VAL A 117 -7.50 10.79 -2.39
CA VAL A 117 -7.72 11.07 -0.96
C VAL A 117 -7.70 12.57 -0.69
N SER A 118 -8.40 13.02 0.35
CA SER A 118 -8.32 14.41 0.80
C SER A 118 -7.04 14.66 1.59
N GLU A 119 -6.58 15.91 1.58
CA GLU A 119 -5.28 16.26 2.17
C GLU A 119 -5.19 15.95 3.68
N ASP A 120 -6.28 16.15 4.42
CA ASP A 120 -6.40 15.92 5.86
C ASP A 120 -6.29 14.42 6.25
N ARG A 121 -6.45 13.53 5.27
CA ARG A 121 -6.30 12.07 5.44
C ARG A 121 -4.85 11.62 5.35
N VAL A 122 -3.96 12.45 4.78
CA VAL A 122 -2.58 12.07 4.47
C VAL A 122 -1.60 12.60 5.52
N MET A 123 -0.95 11.68 6.20
CA MET A 123 0.22 11.91 7.04
C MET A 123 1.47 11.98 6.15
N ASP A 124 2.05 13.19 6.07
CA ASP A 124 3.35 13.40 5.42
C ASP A 124 4.48 12.77 6.24
N VAL A 125 5.41 12.09 5.56
CA VAL A 125 6.60 11.49 6.16
C VAL A 125 7.88 11.88 5.43
N LYS A 126 8.95 12.09 6.20
CA LYS A 126 10.27 12.49 5.72
C LYS A 126 11.24 11.32 5.62
N ASP A 127 12.33 11.52 4.88
CA ASP A 127 13.45 10.59 4.87
C ASP A 127 14.00 10.36 6.29
N GLY A 128 14.36 9.11 6.59
CA GLY A 128 14.81 8.61 7.88
C GLY A 128 13.71 8.56 8.96
N GLN A 129 12.49 9.03 8.67
CA GLN A 129 11.41 8.99 9.65
C GLN A 129 11.00 7.55 9.92
N LYS A 130 10.72 7.24 11.20
CA LYS A 130 10.29 5.92 11.64
C LYS A 130 8.84 5.97 12.09
N LEU A 131 8.05 5.02 11.60
CA LEU A 131 6.68 4.79 12.03
C LEU A 131 6.61 3.51 12.85
N SER A 132 6.20 3.64 14.10
CA SER A 132 6.05 2.51 15.00
C SER A 132 4.71 1.81 14.81
N LEU A 133 4.75 0.49 14.68
CA LEU A 133 3.56 -0.36 14.71
C LEU A 133 3.25 -0.93 16.12
N ALA A 134 3.84 -0.32 17.15
CA ALA A 134 3.67 -0.61 18.57
C ALA A 134 3.59 0.70 19.39
N THR A 135 2.89 0.73 20.52
CA THR A 135 2.88 1.89 21.45
C THR A 135 4.22 2.12 22.14
N ARG A 136 5.04 1.07 22.32
CA ARG A 136 6.36 1.18 22.96
C ARG A 136 7.46 0.74 22.01
N HIS A 137 8.54 1.51 21.96
CA HIS A 137 9.80 1.09 21.34
C HIS A 137 10.48 0.07 22.25
N TRP A 138 10.25 -1.21 21.98
CA TRP A 138 11.07 -2.31 22.48
C TRP A 138 12.04 -2.73 21.38
N SER A 139 13.13 -3.42 21.71
CA SER A 139 14.12 -3.88 20.73
C SER A 139 13.53 -4.83 19.66
N SER A 140 12.36 -5.40 19.91
CA SER A 140 11.60 -6.26 18.98
C SER A 140 10.40 -5.57 18.33
N SER A 141 10.15 -4.29 18.60
CA SER A 141 9.04 -3.54 17.98
C SER A 141 9.31 -3.32 16.50
N LYS A 142 8.35 -3.68 15.64
CA LYS A 142 8.46 -3.41 14.19
C LYS A 142 8.40 -1.90 13.93
N LEU A 143 9.49 -1.38 13.38
CA LEU A 143 9.61 -0.02 12.87
C LEU A 143 9.63 -0.05 11.35
N LEU A 144 8.80 0.78 10.75
CA LEU A 144 8.89 1.10 9.33
C LEU A 144 9.75 2.35 9.21
N GLU A 145 10.90 2.21 8.57
CA GLU A 145 11.81 3.32 8.28
C GLU A 145 11.57 3.78 6.84
N PHE A 146 11.20 5.03 6.68
CA PHE A 146 11.00 5.65 5.38
C PHE A 146 12.34 6.15 4.87
N THR A 147 12.80 5.59 3.75
CA THR A 147 14.02 6.05 3.10
C THR A 147 13.65 6.85 1.86
N GLY A 148 14.05 8.11 1.78
CA GLY A 148 13.82 9.04 0.67
C GLY A 148 14.62 8.71 -0.59
N ARG A 149 15.08 7.46 -0.75
CA ARG A 149 15.79 7.00 -1.95
C ARG A 149 14.85 6.74 -3.12
N THR A 150 13.56 6.62 -2.86
CA THR A 150 12.51 6.53 -3.89
C THR A 150 11.68 7.81 -3.81
N PRO A 151 11.99 8.85 -4.62
CA PRO A 151 11.01 9.92 -4.82
C PRO A 151 9.73 9.27 -5.37
N CYS A 152 8.57 9.72 -4.90
CA CYS A 152 7.31 9.33 -5.53
C CYS A 152 7.33 9.96 -6.91
N LEU A 153 7.69 9.15 -7.91
CA LEU A 153 7.86 9.58 -9.28
C LEU A 153 6.46 9.87 -9.84
N PRO A 154 6.23 11.08 -10.39
CA PRO A 154 5.21 11.23 -11.41
C PRO A 154 5.78 10.61 -12.69
N THR A 155 5.06 9.67 -13.30
CA THR A 155 5.24 9.30 -14.71
C THR A 155 5.15 10.53 -15.60
#